data_AF-A0AAE8W7J2-F1
#
_entry.id   AF-A0AAE8W7J2-F1
#
_cell.length_a   1.000
_cell.length_b   1.000
_cell.length_c   1.000
_cell.angle_alpha   90.00
_cell.angle_beta   90.00
_cell.angle_gamma   90.00
#
_symmetry.space_group_name_H-M   'P 1'
#
loop_
_entity.id
_entity.type
_entity.pdbx_description
1 polymer ?
#
loop_
_entity_poly.entity_id
_entity_poly.type
_entity_poly.pdbx_seq_one_letter_code
_entity_poly.pdbx_strand_id
1 'polypeptide(L)'
;MASGKRVYDAEFREGAVRIVTETGKPVPEVAEDLGIHPGTLHSWVARARRNGSPSSDRPVAEPSGGRLRESERAELERLRAEASQKDKRIRELEMERDVCKRFVALWVKQLRRTRPSRSG
;
A
#
# COMPACT_ATOMS: atom_id res chain seq x y z
N MET A 1 -34.72 -13.88 -18.04
CA MET A 1 -35.09 -14.69 -16.86
C MET A 1 -34.74 -13.90 -15.61
N ALA A 2 -35.73 -13.47 -14.83
CA ALA A 2 -35.49 -12.74 -13.58
C ALA A 2 -34.92 -13.71 -12.54
N SER A 3 -33.61 -13.63 -12.28
CA SER A 3 -32.97 -14.40 -11.22
C SER A 3 -33.50 -13.88 -9.89
N GLY A 4 -34.42 -14.63 -9.27
CA GLY A 4 -34.89 -14.38 -7.91
C GLY A 4 -33.69 -14.27 -6.99
N LYS A 5 -33.46 -13.08 -6.41
CA LYS A 5 -32.41 -12.91 -5.42
C LYS A 5 -32.75 -13.79 -4.23
N ARG A 6 -31.92 -14.80 -3.97
CA ARG A 6 -31.91 -15.48 -2.67
C ARG A 6 -31.56 -14.43 -1.61
N VAL A 7 -32.50 -14.13 -0.73
CA VAL A 7 -32.29 -13.29 0.44
C VAL A 7 -31.75 -14.20 1.53
N TYR A 8 -30.63 -13.81 2.13
CA TYR A 8 -30.01 -14.52 3.23
C TYR A 8 -30.20 -13.69 4.49
N ASP A 9 -30.50 -14.34 5.61
CA ASP A 9 -30.66 -13.62 6.88
C ASP A 9 -29.34 -12.98 7.33
N ALA A 10 -29.45 -11.91 8.12
CA ALA A 10 -28.28 -11.18 8.63
C ALA A 10 -27.38 -12.08 9.48
N GLU A 11 -27.97 -12.89 10.35
CA GLU A 11 -27.26 -13.84 11.21
C GLU A 11 -26.51 -14.90 10.39
N PHE A 12 -27.12 -15.38 9.30
CA PHE A 12 -26.48 -16.33 8.39
C PHE A 12 -25.25 -15.72 7.73
N ARG A 13 -25.35 -14.46 7.28
CA ARG A 13 -24.23 -13.73 6.66
C ARG A 13 -23.08 -13.51 7.64
N GLU A 14 -23.40 -13.14 8.88
CA GLU A 14 -22.41 -12.96 9.94
C GLU A 14 -21.74 -14.27 10.33
N GLY A 15 -22.51 -15.35 10.49
CA GLY A 15 -21.98 -16.69 10.72
C GLY A 15 -21.04 -17.16 9.62
N ALA A 16 -21.42 -16.98 8.36
CA ALA A 16 -20.61 -17.37 7.21
C ALA A 16 -19.27 -16.60 7.14
N VAL A 17 -19.31 -15.28 7.39
CA VAL A 17 -18.08 -14.47 7.47
C VAL A 17 -17.21 -14.88 8.64
N ARG A 18 -17.83 -15.13 9.81
CA ARG A 18 -17.11 -15.53 11.02
C ARG A 18 -16.33 -16.82 10.81
N ILE A 19 -16.93 -17.82 10.15
CA ILE A 19 -16.24 -19.07 9.80
C ILE A 19 -14.97 -18.77 9.02
N VAL A 20 -15.04 -17.96 7.95
CA VAL A 20 -13.85 -17.60 7.15
C VAL A 20 -12.80 -16.86 7.98
N THR A 21 -13.21 -15.94 8.84
CA THR A 21 -12.28 -15.10 9.62
C THR A 21 -11.64 -15.83 10.79
N GLU A 22 -12.37 -16.71 11.47
CA GLU A 22 -11.89 -17.42 12.66
C GLU A 22 -11.17 -18.72 12.32
N THR A 23 -11.65 -19.47 11.31
CA THR A 23 -11.02 -20.73 10.91
C THR A 23 -9.90 -20.56 9.90
N GLY A 24 -9.83 -19.39 9.23
CA GLY A 24 -8.85 -19.12 8.18
C GLY A 24 -9.04 -19.93 6.90
N LYS A 25 -10.14 -20.71 6.79
CA LYS A 25 -10.45 -21.51 5.61
C LYS A 25 -10.65 -20.63 4.37
N PRO A 26 -10.28 -21.13 3.17
CA PRO A 26 -10.47 -20.39 1.93
C PRO A 26 -11.96 -20.22 1.60
N VAL A 27 -12.32 -19.04 1.09
CA VAL A 27 -13.71 -18.66 0.76
C VAL A 27 -14.44 -19.68 -0.15
N PRO A 28 -13.81 -20.27 -1.19
CA PRO A 28 -14.48 -21.27 -2.02
C PRO A 28 -14.91 -22.53 -1.24
N GLU A 29 -14.07 -23.02 -0.32
CA GLU A 29 -14.37 -24.20 0.51
C GLU A 29 -15.55 -23.91 1.45
N VAL A 30 -15.52 -22.79 2.15
CA VAL A 30 -16.63 -22.40 3.05
C VAL A 30 -17.92 -22.11 2.26
N ALA A 31 -17.82 -21.61 1.03
CA ALA A 31 -18.98 -21.39 0.18
C ALA A 31 -19.61 -22.71 -0.29
N GLU A 32 -18.79 -23.72 -0.61
CA GLU A 32 -19.24 -25.06 -0.95
C GLU A 32 -19.90 -25.74 0.26
N ASP A 33 -19.27 -25.67 1.44
CA ASP A 33 -19.80 -26.21 2.71
C ASP A 33 -21.17 -25.61 3.06
N LEU A 34 -21.37 -24.31 2.79
CA LEU A 34 -22.60 -23.58 3.09
C LEU A 34 -23.61 -23.58 1.93
N GLY A 35 -23.27 -24.18 0.78
CA GLY A 35 -24.15 -24.22 -0.40
C GLY A 35 -24.47 -22.85 -1.01
N ILE A 36 -23.57 -21.87 -0.85
CA ILE A 36 -23.72 -20.51 -1.38
C ILE A 36 -22.74 -20.22 -2.51
N HIS A 37 -23.06 -19.26 -3.38
CA HIS A 37 -22.16 -18.91 -4.46
C HIS A 37 -20.87 -18.26 -3.89
N PRO A 38 -19.65 -18.71 -4.30
CA PRO A 38 -18.39 -18.20 -3.75
C PRO A 38 -18.23 -16.68 -3.86
N GLY A 39 -18.68 -16.10 -4.98
CA GLY A 39 -18.67 -14.64 -5.19
C GLY A 39 -19.54 -13.85 -4.19
N THR A 40 -20.61 -14.46 -3.67
CA THR A 40 -21.48 -13.86 -2.66
C THR A 40 -20.77 -13.81 -1.31
N LEU A 41 -20.18 -14.94 -0.90
CA LEU A 41 -19.41 -15.00 0.35
C LEU A 41 -18.19 -14.06 0.30
N HIS A 42 -17.50 -14.02 -0.83
CA HIS A 42 -16.36 -13.11 -1.03
C HIS A 42 -16.76 -11.64 -0.86
N SER A 43 -17.96 -11.27 -1.32
CA SER A 43 -18.50 -9.91 -1.15
C SER A 43 -18.81 -9.60 0.31
N TRP A 44 -19.37 -10.55 1.07
CA TRP A 44 -19.64 -10.38 2.51
C TRP A 44 -18.36 -10.28 3.34
N VAL A 45 -17.37 -11.14 3.09
CA VAL A 45 -16.07 -11.09 3.78
C VAL A 45 -15.34 -9.78 3.50
N ALA A 46 -15.30 -9.34 2.24
CA ALA A 46 -14.69 -8.07 1.86
C ALA A 46 -15.40 -6.87 2.52
N ARG A 47 -16.72 -6.94 2.68
CA ARG A 47 -17.51 -5.90 3.34
C ARG A 47 -17.30 -5.89 4.85
N ALA A 48 -17.28 -7.06 5.50
CA ALA A 48 -17.02 -7.16 6.92
C ALA A 48 -15.62 -6.63 7.27
N ARG A 49 -14.61 -6.90 6.44
CA ARG A 49 -13.25 -6.35 6.60
C ARG A 49 -13.19 -4.83 6.48
N ARG A 50 -14.04 -4.21 5.64
CA ARG A 50 -14.05 -2.74 5.45
C ARG A 50 -14.93 -2.00 6.46
N ASN A 51 -16.08 -2.57 6.81
CA ASN A 51 -17.17 -1.86 7.48
C ASN A 51 -17.57 -2.50 8.83
N GLY A 52 -16.94 -3.60 9.24
CA GLY A 52 -17.29 -4.32 10.47
C GLY A 52 -18.61 -5.12 10.43
N SER A 53 -19.42 -5.01 9.36
CA SER A 53 -20.66 -5.79 9.23
C SER A 53 -20.94 -6.24 7.78
N PRO A 54 -21.39 -7.50 7.57
CA PRO A 54 -21.81 -8.01 6.27
C PRO A 54 -23.27 -7.70 5.88
N SER A 55 -24.05 -7.07 6.77
CA SER A 55 -25.52 -7.14 6.79
C SER A 55 -26.31 -6.23 5.82
N SER A 56 -25.71 -5.32 5.03
CA SER A 56 -26.58 -4.43 4.22
C SER A 56 -27.10 -5.08 2.92
N ASP A 57 -28.43 -5.21 2.84
CA ASP A 57 -29.23 -5.73 1.72
C ASP A 57 -29.32 -4.81 0.48
N ARG A 58 -28.32 -3.97 0.24
CA ARG A 58 -28.34 -3.13 -0.96
C ARG A 58 -27.87 -3.97 -2.17
N PRO A 59 -28.57 -3.94 -3.32
CA PRO A 59 -28.03 -4.48 -4.56
C PRO A 59 -26.64 -3.93 -4.79
N VAL A 60 -25.74 -4.79 -5.24
CA VAL A 60 -24.39 -4.44 -5.67
C VAL A 60 -24.53 -3.41 -6.79
N ALA A 61 -24.52 -2.13 -6.43
CA ALA A 61 -24.00 -1.14 -7.35
C ALA A 61 -22.54 -1.52 -7.55
N GLU A 62 -22.16 -1.69 -8.81
CA GLU A 62 -20.83 -1.56 -9.39
C GLU A 62 -19.72 -1.21 -8.40
N PRO A 63 -18.56 -1.88 -8.44
CA PRO A 63 -17.53 -1.72 -7.44
C PRO A 63 -17.09 -0.25 -7.40
N SER A 64 -17.55 0.47 -6.37
CA SER A 64 -17.03 1.80 -6.03
C SER A 64 -15.52 1.78 -5.71
N GLY A 65 -14.91 0.58 -5.73
CA GLY A 65 -13.47 0.35 -5.71
C GLY A 65 -12.73 0.70 -7.01
N GLY A 66 -13.40 0.97 -8.13
CA GLY A 66 -12.73 1.42 -9.35
C GLY A 66 -12.06 2.79 -9.17
N ARG A 67 -12.83 3.77 -8.68
CA ARG A 67 -12.33 5.12 -8.41
C ARG A 67 -11.32 5.17 -7.26
N LEU A 68 -11.51 4.35 -6.22
CA LEU A 68 -10.55 4.25 -5.11
C LEU A 68 -9.23 3.60 -5.56
N ARG A 69 -9.27 2.56 -6.40
CA ARG A 69 -8.06 1.95 -6.98
C ARG A 69 -7.35 2.87 -7.97
N GLU A 70 -8.12 3.66 -8.72
CA GLU A 70 -7.55 4.65 -9.63
C GLU A 70 -6.88 5.80 -8.86
N SER A 71 -7.48 6.27 -7.75
CA SER A 71 -6.83 7.23 -6.86
C SER A 71 -5.59 6.65 -6.18
N GLU A 72 -5.63 5.41 -5.71
CA GLU A 72 -4.46 4.71 -5.15
C GLU A 72 -3.34 4.56 -6.20
N ARG A 73 -3.67 4.24 -7.45
CA ARG A 73 -2.69 4.15 -8.55
C ARG A 73 -2.07 5.50 -8.87
N ALA A 74 -2.88 6.56 -8.95
CA ALA A 74 -2.40 7.92 -9.20
C ALA A 74 -1.50 8.41 -8.05
N GLU A 75 -1.85 8.08 -6.81
CA GLU A 75 -1.04 8.38 -5.64
C GLU A 75 0.29 7.61 -5.65
N LEU A 76 0.27 6.32 -6.00
CA LEU A 76 1.48 5.52 -6.18
C LEU A 76 2.41 6.09 -7.26
N GLU A 77 1.87 6.56 -8.38
CA GLU A 77 2.66 7.17 -9.44
C GLU A 77 3.29 8.50 -8.98
N ARG A 78 2.53 9.35 -8.28
CA ARG A 78 3.05 10.59 -7.69
C ARG A 78 4.17 10.31 -6.69
N LEU A 79 3.98 9.35 -5.79
CA LEU A 79 4.98 8.96 -4.80
C LEU A 79 6.25 8.41 -5.45
N ARG A 80 6.14 7.63 -6.53
CA ARG A 80 7.29 7.16 -7.32
C ARG A 80 8.03 8.30 -8.00
N ALA A 81 7.30 9.27 -8.55
CA ALA A 81 7.91 10.46 -9.15
C ALA A 81 8.66 11.30 -8.10
N GLU A 82 8.06 11.50 -6.92
CA GLU A 82 8.68 12.22 -5.81
C GLU A 82 9.94 11.50 -5.30
N ALA A 83 9.88 10.17 -5.14
CA ALA A 83 11.05 9.38 -4.76
C ALA A 83 12.21 9.53 -5.76
N SER A 84 11.91 9.45 -7.06
CA SER A 84 12.92 9.65 -8.12
C SER A 84 13.53 11.06 -8.09
N GLN A 85 12.73 12.09 -7.81
CA GLN A 85 13.22 13.46 -7.66
C GLN A 85 14.13 13.60 -6.43
N LYS A 86 13.74 13.02 -5.30
CA LYS A 86 14.56 13.01 -4.07
C LYS A 86 15.89 12.30 -4.30
N ASP A 87 15.90 11.15 -4.96
CA ASP A 87 17.12 10.43 -5.29
C ASP A 87 18.08 11.25 -6.17
N LYS A 88 17.54 11.98 -7.16
CA LYS A 88 18.34 12.91 -7.98
C LYS A 88 18.96 14.01 -7.12
N ARG A 89 18.18 14.62 -6.22
CA ARG A 89 18.66 15.69 -5.34
C ARG A 89 19.71 15.19 -4.36
N ILE A 90 19.54 13.99 -3.81
CA ILE A 90 20.54 13.36 -2.95
C ILE A 90 21.85 13.21 -3.72
N ARG A 91 21.82 12.62 -4.92
CA ARG A 91 23.04 12.44 -5.74
C ARG A 91 23.74 13.76 -6.03
N GLU A 92 23.01 14.80 -6.38
CA GLU A 92 23.55 16.13 -6.63
C GLU A 92 24.24 16.70 -5.37
N LEU A 93 23.55 16.68 -4.22
CA LEU A 93 24.11 17.14 -2.94
C LEU A 93 25.35 16.34 -2.52
N GLU A 94 25.37 15.04 -2.79
CA GLU A 94 26.53 14.20 -2.52
C GLU A 94 27.73 14.56 -3.40
N MET A 95 27.50 14.84 -4.70
CA MET A 95 28.54 15.33 -5.60
C MET A 95 29.08 16.69 -5.13
N GLU A 96 28.21 17.65 -4.79
CA GLU A 96 28.61 18.95 -4.26
C GLU A 96 29.44 18.82 -2.97
N ARG A 97 28.98 17.98 -2.04
CA ARG A 97 29.70 17.65 -0.80
C ARG A 97 31.09 17.08 -1.10
N ASP A 98 31.19 16.15 -2.05
CA ASP A 98 32.45 15.48 -2.37
C ASP A 98 33.44 16.44 -3.05
N VAL A 99 32.94 17.34 -3.90
CA VAL A 99 33.73 18.42 -4.48
C VAL A 99 34.26 19.35 -3.37
N CYS A 100 33.40 19.80 -2.46
CA CYS A 100 33.80 20.62 -1.31
C CYS A 100 34.83 19.90 -0.42
N LYS A 101 34.64 18.61 -0.12
CA LYS A 101 35.61 17.80 0.64
C LYS A 101 36.97 17.75 -0.03
N ARG A 102 37.02 17.56 -1.36
CA ARG A 102 38.27 17.55 -2.14
C ARG A 102 38.97 18.91 -2.07
N PHE A 103 38.23 20.02 -2.22
CA PHE A 103 38.79 21.36 -2.08
C PHE A 103 39.37 21.60 -0.68
N VAL A 104 38.63 21.25 0.38
CA VAL A 104 39.12 21.37 1.76
C VAL A 104 40.38 20.55 1.98
N ALA A 105 40.42 19.30 1.48
CA ALA A 105 41.60 18.44 1.61
C ALA A 105 42.83 19.04 0.90
N LEU A 106 42.66 19.57 -0.31
CA LEU A 106 43.73 20.24 -1.05
C LEU A 106 44.21 21.51 -0.35
N TRP A 107 43.28 22.32 0.17
CA TRP A 107 43.59 23.53 0.90
C TRP A 107 44.38 23.23 2.19
N VAL A 108 43.94 22.24 2.99
CA VAL A 108 44.67 21.79 4.19
C VAL A 108 46.07 21.28 3.83
N LYS A 109 46.21 20.53 2.73
CA LYS A 109 47.51 20.07 2.23
C LYS A 109 48.42 21.24 1.85
N GLN A 110 47.87 22.27 1.20
CA GLN A 110 48.62 23.47 0.83
C GLN A 110 49.10 24.23 2.07
N LEU A 111 48.23 24.43 3.08
CA LEU A 111 48.60 25.07 4.34
C LEU A 111 49.72 24.32 5.09
N ARG A 112 49.76 22.99 4.99
CA ARG A 112 50.85 22.19 5.57
C ARG A 112 52.16 22.38 4.80
N ARG A 113 52.12 22.59 3.47
CA ARG A 113 53.31 22.84 2.64
C ARG A 113 53.90 24.24 2.84
N THR A 114 53.05 25.25 3.06
CA THR A 114 53.49 26.65 3.17
C THR A 114 53.77 27.09 4.60
N ARG A 115 53.67 26.19 5.58
CA ARG A 115 53.98 26.49 6.98
C ARG A 115 55.48 26.77 7.10
N PRO A 116 55.91 28.00 7.47
CA PRO A 116 57.32 28.27 7.68
C PRO A 116 57.84 27.40 8.81
N SER A 117 59.01 26.80 8.61
CA SER A 117 59.77 26.18 9.71
C SER A 117 59.99 27.26 10.77
N ARG A 118 59.30 27.17 11.90
CA ARG A 118 59.69 27.88 13.12
C ARG A 118 60.96 27.20 13.62
N SER A 119 62.10 27.55 13.04
CA SER A 119 63.40 27.34 13.68
C SER A 119 63.56 28.43 14.74
N GLY A 120 63.70 27.99 15.99
CA GLY A 120 64.14 28.82 17.10
C GLY A 120 65.63 29.06 17.09
#